data_AF-A0A1E3ICV6-F1
#
_entry.id   AF-A0A1E3ICV6-F1
#
_cell.length_a   1.000
_cell.length_b   1.000
_cell.length_c   1.000
_cell.angle_alpha   90.00
_cell.angle_beta   90.00
_cell.angle_gamma   90.00
#
_symmetry.space_group_name_H-M   'P 1'
#
loop_
_entity.id
_entity.type
_entity.pdbx_description
1 polymer ?
#
loop_
_entity_poly.entity_id
_entity_poly.type
_entity_poly.pdbx_seq_one_letter_code
_entity_poly.pdbx_strand_id
1 'polypeptide(L)'
;MSLTFRALETLTTRPSNPAILPISRTRSGNNKPKSLQKTKRTFKPNVTRADWPVTVLGGIQTDVQKPLQKLQGVRMQIKRMRDVEKAGGIEGLLLSRRPKDLTPFGAALRAQLFHELHVLKQQFDSTNAKELLSVGEKRNGKGERLLKGQQRDNLPLLEGE
;
A
#
# COMPACT_ATOMS: atom_id res chain seq x y z
N MET A 1 17.65 10.08 -7.38
CA MET A 1 17.55 8.73 -7.96
C MET A 1 16.09 8.33 -7.98
N SER A 2 15.44 8.25 -9.15
CA SER A 2 14.09 7.71 -9.27
C SER A 2 14.17 6.18 -9.25
N LEU A 3 13.42 5.53 -8.37
CA LEU A 3 13.29 4.07 -8.40
C LEU A 3 12.53 3.70 -9.68
N THR A 4 13.17 2.99 -10.61
CA THR A 4 12.51 2.41 -11.78
C THR A 4 11.75 1.14 -11.38
N PHE A 5 10.68 0.81 -12.12
CA PHE A 5 9.66 -0.18 -11.74
C PHE A 5 10.18 -1.60 -11.42
N ARG A 6 11.40 -1.98 -11.86
CA ARG A 6 12.05 -3.26 -11.51
C ARG A 6 12.71 -3.32 -10.12
N ALA A 7 12.60 -2.27 -9.30
CA ALA A 7 13.37 -2.14 -8.07
C ALA A 7 12.83 -2.88 -6.83
N LEU A 8 11.65 -3.51 -6.85
CA LEU A 8 11.04 -4.07 -5.63
C LEU A 8 11.83 -5.21 -5.00
N GLU A 9 12.32 -6.14 -5.82
CA GLU A 9 13.21 -7.22 -5.36
C GLU A 9 14.47 -6.65 -4.70
N THR A 10 14.96 -5.51 -5.18
CA THR A 10 16.12 -4.84 -4.56
C THR A 10 15.79 -4.21 -3.21
N LEU A 11 14.53 -3.85 -2.95
CA LEU A 11 14.11 -3.23 -1.68
C LEU A 11 13.96 -4.26 -0.57
N THR A 12 13.55 -5.47 -0.92
CA THR A 12 13.37 -6.59 0.02
C THR A 12 14.67 -7.35 0.28
N THR A 13 15.63 -7.31 -0.66
CA THR A 13 16.98 -7.88 -0.49
C THR A 13 17.99 -6.91 0.11
N ARG A 14 17.69 -5.60 0.13
CA ARG A 14 18.58 -4.60 0.74
C ARG A 14 18.69 -4.81 2.25
N PRO A 15 19.90 -4.72 2.83
CA PRO A 15 20.11 -4.89 4.26
C PRO A 15 19.50 -3.75 5.10
N SER A 16 19.27 -2.58 4.49
CA SER A 16 18.59 -1.48 5.17
C SER A 16 17.86 -0.56 4.20
N ASN A 17 16.71 -0.08 4.64
CA ASN A 17 15.88 0.84 3.87
C ASN A 17 15.80 2.22 4.53
N PRO A 18 15.75 3.30 3.73
CA PRO A 18 15.56 4.64 4.27
C PRO A 18 14.15 4.80 4.88
N ALA A 19 13.95 5.92 5.57
CA ALA A 19 12.69 6.14 6.28
C ALA A 19 11.53 6.40 5.32
N ILE A 20 10.37 5.81 5.60
CA ILE A 20 9.11 6.04 4.86
C ILE A 20 8.44 7.34 5.33
N LEU A 21 8.43 7.55 6.64
CA LEU A 21 7.88 8.74 7.28
C LEU A 21 9.02 9.72 7.66
N PRO A 22 8.79 11.04 7.56
CA PRO A 22 9.77 12.03 7.98
C PRO A 22 10.18 11.85 9.46
N ILE A 23 11.49 11.77 9.69
CA ILE A 23 12.08 11.70 11.03
C ILE A 23 12.30 13.14 11.52
N SER A 24 11.86 13.44 12.74
CA SER A 24 12.09 14.75 13.35
C SER A 24 13.58 15.05 13.49
N ARG A 25 13.97 16.30 13.22
CA ARG A 25 15.38 16.73 13.31
C ARG A 25 15.90 16.67 14.74
N THR A 26 17.20 16.41 14.89
CA THR A 26 17.91 16.57 16.17
C THR A 26 17.82 18.03 16.60
N ARG A 27 17.46 18.27 17.87
CA ARG A 27 17.38 19.63 18.42
C ARG A 27 18.55 19.88 19.36
N SER A 28 19.13 21.06 19.32
CA SER A 28 20.10 21.50 20.32
C SER A 28 19.39 22.15 21.50
N GLY A 29 20.02 22.08 22.67
CA GLY A 29 19.57 22.76 23.88
C GLY A 29 20.71 22.89 24.88
N ASN A 30 20.41 23.42 26.05
CA ASN A 30 21.37 23.53 27.16
C ASN A 30 20.93 22.61 28.30
N ASN A 31 21.91 22.03 29.01
CA ASN A 31 21.69 21.44 30.32
C ASN A 31 21.58 22.57 31.36
N LYS A 32 20.70 22.40 32.36
CA LYS A 32 20.50 23.36 33.45
C LYS A 32 20.96 22.71 34.76
N PRO A 33 22.27 22.77 35.10
CA PRO A 33 22.75 22.21 36.34
C PRO A 33 22.39 23.11 37.53
N LYS A 34 22.56 22.57 38.74
CA LYS A 34 22.42 23.33 39.99
C LYS A 34 23.49 24.44 40.11
N SER A 35 24.67 24.25 39.52
CA SER A 35 25.80 25.21 39.52
C SER A 35 25.65 26.41 38.58
N LEU A 36 24.48 26.61 37.95
CA LEU A 36 24.16 27.68 36.98
C LEU A 36 24.99 27.72 35.68
N GLN A 37 26.05 26.92 35.54
CA GLN A 37 26.87 26.85 34.32
C GLN A 37 26.21 25.98 33.24
N LYS A 38 25.64 26.61 32.21
CA LYS A 38 24.97 25.90 31.11
C LYS A 38 25.96 25.19 30.20
N THR A 39 25.76 23.90 29.96
CA THR A 39 26.50 23.13 28.93
C THR A 39 25.59 22.78 27.75
N LYS A 40 26.14 22.66 26.54
CA LYS A 40 25.37 22.25 25.35
C LYS A 40 24.94 20.79 25.45
N ARG A 41 23.73 20.47 24.98
CA ARG A 41 23.22 19.11 24.81
C ARG A 41 22.45 18.97 23.49
N THR A 42 22.29 17.73 23.04
CA THR A 42 21.49 17.41 21.85
C THR A 42 20.36 16.45 22.21
N PHE A 43 19.19 16.67 21.62
CA PHE A 43 18.02 15.83 21.72
C PHE A 43 17.85 15.07 20.41
N LYS A 44 18.23 13.80 20.42
CA LYS A 44 18.10 12.91 19.27
C LYS A 44 16.73 12.23 19.32
N PRO A 45 16.01 12.11 18.18
CA PRO A 45 14.79 11.31 18.14
C PRO A 45 15.10 9.83 18.39
N ASN A 46 14.17 9.12 19.02
CA ASN A 46 14.28 7.67 19.18
C ASN A 46 13.93 6.97 17.87
N VAL A 47 14.95 6.46 17.19
CA VAL A 47 14.86 5.85 15.86
C VAL A 47 15.32 4.41 15.92
N THR A 48 14.54 3.53 15.33
CA THR A 48 14.78 2.10 15.21
C THR A 48 14.75 1.68 13.75
N ARG A 49 15.25 0.47 13.46
CA ARG A 49 15.02 -0.20 12.18
C ARG A 49 14.15 -1.41 12.47
N ALA A 50 13.11 -1.58 11.68
CA ALA A 50 12.17 -2.67 11.83
C ALA A 50 11.87 -3.29 10.47
N ASP A 51 11.67 -4.60 10.48
CA ASP A 51 11.27 -5.37 9.32
C ASP A 51 9.75 -5.46 9.29
N TRP A 52 9.17 -5.24 8.11
CA TRP A 52 7.73 -5.20 7.96
C TRP A 52 7.27 -6.15 6.86
N PRO A 53 6.25 -7.00 7.11
CA PRO A 53 5.69 -7.84 6.08
C PRO A 53 5.00 -6.98 5.00
N VAL A 54 5.15 -7.40 3.76
CA VAL A 54 4.49 -6.81 2.58
C VAL A 54 3.73 -7.90 1.82
N THR A 55 2.57 -7.56 1.28
CA THR A 55 1.72 -8.49 0.53
C THR A 55 1.71 -8.10 -0.94
N VAL A 56 1.17 -6.92 -1.27
CA VAL A 56 1.08 -6.44 -2.66
C VAL A 56 2.45 -6.08 -3.21
N LEU A 57 3.27 -5.39 -2.40
CA LEU A 57 4.64 -5.04 -2.78
C LEU A 57 5.56 -6.28 -2.81
N GLY A 58 5.16 -7.39 -2.19
CA GLY A 58 5.94 -8.63 -2.18
C GLY A 58 5.85 -9.46 -3.46
N GLY A 59 5.12 -8.96 -4.47
CA GLY A 59 4.71 -9.74 -5.63
C GLY A 59 3.58 -10.72 -5.29
N ILE A 60 2.77 -11.06 -6.28
CA ILE A 60 1.68 -12.04 -6.14
C ILE A 60 2.34 -13.39 -5.88
N GLN A 61 2.43 -13.80 -4.61
CA GLN A 61 2.93 -15.13 -4.26
C GLN A 61 1.83 -16.14 -4.61
N THR A 62 2.05 -16.90 -5.68
CA THR A 62 1.19 -18.03 -6.07
C THR A 62 1.28 -19.21 -5.11
N ASP A 63 2.35 -19.28 -4.31
CA ASP A 63 2.61 -20.39 -3.39
C ASP A 63 2.18 -20.04 -1.96
N VAL A 64 1.11 -20.69 -1.47
CA VAL A 64 0.55 -20.52 -0.11
C VAL A 64 1.55 -20.86 1.01
N GLN A 65 2.62 -21.59 0.70
CA GLN A 65 3.61 -22.07 1.69
C GLN A 65 4.81 -21.15 1.88
N LYS A 66 4.99 -20.10 1.05
CA LYS A 66 6.13 -19.20 1.18
C LYS A 66 5.85 -18.14 2.26
N PRO A 67 6.84 -17.82 3.13
CA PRO A 67 6.68 -16.74 4.08
C PRO A 67 6.52 -15.41 3.34
N LEU A 68 5.61 -14.57 3.84
CA LEU A 68 5.39 -13.22 3.33
C LEU A 68 6.72 -12.48 3.24
N GLN A 69 6.97 -11.88 2.06
CA GLN A 69 8.16 -11.10 1.86
C GLN A 69 8.18 -9.93 2.84
N LYS A 70 9.38 -9.55 3.30
CA LYS A 70 9.54 -8.48 4.29
C LYS A 70 10.36 -7.35 3.68
N LEU A 71 9.93 -6.12 3.93
CA LEU A 71 10.74 -4.94 3.70
C LEU A 71 11.71 -4.79 4.89
N GLN A 72 12.98 -5.09 4.64
CA GLN A 72 13.99 -5.19 5.69
C GLN A 72 14.51 -3.83 6.15
N GLY A 73 14.77 -3.68 7.45
CA GLY A 73 15.55 -2.61 8.04
C GLY A 73 15.02 -1.20 7.78
N VAL A 74 13.70 -1.01 7.74
CA VAL A 74 13.08 0.30 7.50
C VAL A 74 13.33 1.22 8.68
N ARG A 75 14.03 2.34 8.43
CA ARG A 75 14.33 3.32 9.47
C ARG A 75 13.07 4.09 9.88
N MET A 76 12.72 4.08 11.17
CA MET A 76 11.50 4.72 11.66
C MET A 76 11.64 5.24 13.09
N GLN A 77 10.82 6.20 13.48
CA GLN A 77 10.70 6.59 14.89
C GLN A 77 9.78 5.62 15.62
N ILE A 78 10.09 5.28 16.86
CA ILE A 78 9.27 4.33 17.66
C ILE A 78 7.81 4.81 17.75
N LYS A 79 7.59 6.11 17.96
CA LYS A 79 6.22 6.69 17.98
C LYS A 79 5.46 6.43 16.67
N ARG A 80 6.16 6.40 15.54
CA ARG A 80 5.59 6.18 14.20
C ARG A 80 5.37 4.71 13.88
N MET A 81 6.04 3.77 14.56
CA MET A 81 5.75 2.34 14.40
C MET A 81 4.31 2.02 14.80
N ARG A 82 3.80 2.67 15.87
CA ARG A 82 2.40 2.54 16.28
C ARG A 82 1.42 3.04 15.22
N ASP A 83 1.81 4.04 14.43
CA ASP A 83 0.98 4.54 13.32
C ASP A 83 0.89 3.48 12.20
N VAL A 84 1.97 2.69 11.99
CA VAL A 84 2.00 1.57 11.02
C VAL A 84 1.11 0.44 11.49
N GLU A 85 1.25 0.03 12.76
CA GLU A 85 0.42 -1.03 13.37
C GLU A 85 -1.06 -0.66 13.32
N LYS A 86 -1.39 0.59 13.68
CA LYS A 86 -2.76 1.10 13.62
C LYS A 86 -3.34 1.13 12.20
N ALA A 87 -2.50 1.38 11.20
CA ALA A 87 -2.91 1.37 9.80
C ALA A 87 -3.02 -0.05 9.21
N GLY A 88 -2.73 -1.11 9.99
CA GLY A 88 -2.76 -2.49 9.52
C GLY A 88 -1.52 -2.90 8.73
N GLY A 89 -0.38 -2.23 8.94
CA GLY A 89 0.89 -2.52 8.26
C GLY A 89 1.38 -1.37 7.38
N ILE A 90 2.53 -1.59 6.70
CA ILE A 90 3.16 -0.55 5.86
C ILE A 90 2.26 -0.17 4.69
N GLU A 91 1.65 -1.14 4.03
CA GLU A 91 0.84 -0.87 2.84
C GLU A 91 -0.41 -0.07 3.21
N GLY A 92 -1.08 -0.43 4.32
CA GLY A 92 -2.19 0.36 4.86
C GLY A 92 -1.77 1.79 5.26
N LEU A 93 -0.56 1.96 5.80
CA LEU A 93 0.00 3.30 6.05
C LEU A 93 0.20 4.07 4.73
N LEU A 94 0.78 3.42 3.72
CA LEU A 94 1.03 4.03 2.41
C LEU A 94 -0.26 4.41 1.68
N LEU A 95 -1.35 3.67 1.89
CA LEU A 95 -2.68 4.01 1.33
C LEU A 95 -3.33 5.17 2.09
N SER A 96 -3.28 5.14 3.43
CA SER A 96 -4.00 6.10 4.28
C SER A 96 -3.38 7.50 4.33
N ARG A 97 -2.06 7.64 4.19
CA ARG A 97 -1.38 8.94 4.32
C ARG A 97 -1.52 9.81 3.07
N ARG A 98 -1.18 11.10 3.16
CA ARG A 98 -1.07 11.97 1.98
C ARG A 98 0.37 11.92 1.44
N PRO A 99 0.60 12.11 0.13
CA PRO A 99 1.95 12.08 -0.44
C PRO A 99 2.93 13.07 0.21
N LYS A 100 2.45 14.24 0.63
CA LYS A 100 3.24 15.27 1.33
C LYS A 100 3.76 14.85 2.72
N ASP A 101 3.12 13.85 3.34
CA ASP A 101 3.49 13.35 4.66
C ASP A 101 4.51 12.20 4.58
N LEU A 102 4.90 11.82 3.37
CA LEU A 102 5.87 10.76 3.09
C LEU A 102 7.22 11.36 2.72
N THR A 103 8.29 10.61 2.95
CA THR A 103 9.61 10.92 2.38
C THR A 103 9.60 10.62 0.88
N PRO A 104 10.62 11.05 0.11
CA PRO A 104 10.75 10.67 -1.30
C PRO A 104 10.77 9.14 -1.50
N PHE A 105 11.35 8.41 -0.56
CA PHE A 105 11.32 6.95 -0.57
C PHE A 105 9.90 6.40 -0.34
N GLY A 106 9.20 6.91 0.67
CA GLY A 106 7.82 6.51 0.93
C GLY A 106 6.87 6.85 -0.23
N ALA A 107 7.07 8.00 -0.89
CA ALA A 107 6.32 8.41 -2.05
C ALA A 107 6.54 7.47 -3.25
N ALA A 108 7.79 7.04 -3.48
CA ALA A 108 8.10 6.06 -4.51
C ALA A 108 7.46 4.69 -4.21
N LEU A 109 7.56 4.21 -2.97
CA LEU A 109 6.88 2.97 -2.54
C LEU A 109 5.36 3.06 -2.73
N ARG A 110 4.77 4.20 -2.40
CA ARG A 110 3.33 4.45 -2.62
C ARG A 110 2.99 4.37 -4.11
N ALA A 111 3.73 5.08 -4.96
CA ALA A 111 3.47 5.08 -6.41
C ALA A 111 3.53 3.66 -6.98
N GLN A 112 4.48 2.86 -6.51
CA GLN A 112 4.60 1.46 -6.89
C GLN A 112 3.43 0.62 -6.37
N LEU A 113 3.03 0.78 -5.11
CA LEU A 113 1.86 0.10 -4.56
C LEU A 113 0.59 0.36 -5.40
N PHE A 114 0.35 1.62 -5.79
CA PHE A 114 -0.79 1.95 -6.65
C PHE A 114 -0.67 1.37 -8.05
N HIS A 115 0.53 1.26 -8.60
CA HIS A 115 0.76 0.62 -9.89
C HIS A 115 0.41 -0.87 -9.82
N GLU A 116 0.92 -1.60 -8.82
CA GLU A 116 0.61 -3.02 -8.63
C GLU A 116 -0.89 -3.25 -8.42
N LEU A 117 -1.54 -2.41 -7.59
CA LEU A 117 -3.00 -2.47 -7.39
C LEU A 117 -3.78 -2.21 -8.69
N HIS A 118 -3.29 -1.31 -9.54
CA HIS A 118 -3.91 -1.02 -10.82
C HIS A 118 -3.77 -2.20 -11.80
N VAL A 119 -2.58 -2.82 -11.86
CA VAL A 119 -2.35 -4.02 -12.67
C VAL A 119 -3.25 -5.17 -12.20
N LEU A 120 -3.32 -5.39 -10.89
CA LEU A 120 -4.22 -6.39 -10.30
C LEU A 120 -5.68 -6.13 -10.69
N LYS A 121 -6.15 -4.89 -10.56
CA LYS A 121 -7.51 -4.51 -10.97
C LYS A 121 -7.77 -4.84 -12.44
N GLN A 122 -6.86 -4.49 -13.34
CA GLN A 122 -7.00 -4.80 -14.77
C GLN A 122 -7.06 -6.32 -15.04
N GLN A 123 -6.28 -7.11 -14.30
CA GLN A 123 -6.33 -8.57 -14.39
C GLN A 123 -7.70 -9.10 -13.95
N PHE A 124 -8.24 -8.62 -12.83
CA PHE A 124 -9.58 -8.98 -12.35
C PHE A 124 -10.68 -8.60 -13.35
N ASP A 125 -10.64 -7.38 -13.89
CA ASP A 125 -11.61 -6.91 -14.89
C ASP A 125 -11.57 -7.78 -16.15
N SER A 126 -10.38 -8.20 -16.59
CA SER A 126 -10.21 -9.08 -17.76
C SER A 126 -10.70 -10.51 -17.51
N THR A 127 -10.52 -11.05 -16.30
CA THR A 127 -11.01 -12.37 -15.91
C THR A 127 -12.53 -12.38 -15.83
N ASN A 128 -13.13 -11.38 -15.19
CA ASN A 128 -14.58 -11.21 -15.12
C ASN A 128 -15.21 -11.11 -16.52
N ALA A 129 -14.58 -10.37 -17.43
CA ALA A 129 -15.04 -10.28 -18.81
C ALA A 129 -15.01 -11.64 -19.54
N LYS A 130 -13.96 -12.45 -19.34
CA LYS A 130 -13.86 -13.81 -19.90
C LYS A 130 -14.92 -14.75 -19.33
N GLU A 131 -15.19 -14.67 -18.03
CA GLU A 131 -16.25 -15.46 -17.40
C GLU A 131 -17.62 -15.13 -18.00
N LEU A 132 -17.96 -13.83 -18.15
CA LEU A 132 -19.22 -13.40 -18.77
C LEU A 132 -19.37 -13.90 -20.22
N LEU A 133 -18.30 -13.85 -21.02
CA LEU A 133 -18.30 -14.38 -22.39
C LEU A 133 -18.49 -15.91 -22.41
N SER A 134 -17.83 -16.65 -21.52
CA SER A 134 -17.96 -18.10 -21.42
C SER A 134 -19.37 -18.57 -20.97
N VAL A 135 -20.05 -17.76 -20.14
CA VAL A 135 -21.45 -17.98 -19.74
C VAL A 135 -22.39 -17.70 -20.91
N GLY A 136 -22.08 -16.69 -21.75
CA GLY A 136 -22.83 -16.38 -22.98
C GLY A 136 -22.75 -17.49 -24.03
N GLU A 137 -21.57 -18.09 -24.24
CA GLU A 137 -21.37 -19.17 -25.22
C GLU A 137 -22.10 -20.45 -24.82
N LYS A 138 -22.17 -20.80 -23.53
CA LYS A 138 -22.93 -21.96 -23.03
C LYS A 138 -24.44 -21.83 -23.22
N ARG A 139 -24.98 -20.62 -23.39
CA ARG A 139 -26.41 -20.38 -23.68
C ARG A 139 -26.75 -20.50 -25.16
N ASN A 140 -25.78 -20.31 -26.06
CA ASN A 140 -26.00 -20.43 -27.51
C ASN A 140 -25.91 -21.86 -28.05
N GLY A 141 -25.57 -22.85 -27.22
CA GLY A 141 -25.50 -24.27 -27.63
C GLY A 141 -26.80 -25.07 -27.55
N LYS A 142 -27.88 -24.52 -26.98
CA LYS A 142 -29.23 -25.13 -26.95
C LYS A 142 -30.29 -24.03 -26.95
N GLY A 143 -30.63 -23.50 -28.11
CA GLY A 143 -31.62 -22.42 -28.15
C GLY A 143 -31.98 -21.83 -29.50
N GLU A 144 -31.92 -22.58 -30.62
CA GLU A 144 -32.82 -22.22 -31.72
C GLU A 144 -34.24 -22.64 -31.33
N ARG A 145 -35.03 -21.70 -30.79
CA ARG A 145 -36.41 -21.40 -31.18
C ARG A 145 -37.13 -20.51 -30.17
N LEU A 146 -37.91 -19.58 -30.74
CA LEU A 146 -39.05 -18.88 -30.16
C LEU A 146 -38.78 -17.72 -29.18
N LEU A 147 -38.87 -16.48 -29.70
CA LEU A 147 -40.01 -15.57 -29.52
C LEU A 147 -39.58 -14.10 -29.64
N LYS A 148 -40.00 -13.51 -30.77
CA LYS A 148 -40.32 -12.09 -30.88
C LYS A 148 -41.24 -11.68 -29.74
N GLY A 149 -40.94 -10.52 -29.15
CA GLY A 149 -41.90 -9.73 -28.40
C GLY A 149 -41.93 -10.05 -26.91
N GLN A 150 -41.31 -9.19 -26.11
CA GLN A 150 -42.01 -8.58 -25.00
C GLN A 150 -41.31 -7.27 -24.61
N GLN A 151 -42.16 -6.26 -24.52
CA GLN A 151 -41.84 -4.88 -24.26
C GLN A 151 -41.18 -4.73 -22.89
N ARG A 152 -40.31 -3.72 -22.83
CA ARG A 152 -39.84 -3.10 -21.60
C ARG A 152 -41.06 -2.53 -20.89
N ASP A 153 -41.39 -3.05 -19.71
CA ASP A 153 -42.13 -2.32 -18.69
C ASP A 153 -41.65 -2.82 -17.32
N ASN A 154 -41.63 -1.92 -16.35
CA ASN A 154 -41.21 -2.06 -14.94
C ASN A 154 -39.81 -1.52 -14.60
N LEU A 155 -39.65 -0.20 -14.74
CA LEU A 155 -38.94 0.59 -13.74
C LEU A 155 -40.00 1.19 -12.80
N PRO A 156 -40.03 0.90 -11.49
CA PRO A 156 -40.81 1.69 -10.57
C PRO A 156 -40.11 3.03 -10.34
N LEU A 157 -40.75 4.13 -10.77
CA LEU A 157 -40.45 5.46 -10.27
C LEU A 157 -40.76 5.49 -8.76
N LEU A 158 -39.77 5.85 -7.96
CA LEU A 158 -39.96 6.28 -6.57
C LEU A 158 -39.83 7.80 -6.55
N GLU A 159 -40.97 8.48 -6.65
CA GLU A 159 -41.17 9.86 -6.19
C GLU A 159 -42.10 9.84 -4.98
N GLY A 160 -41.82 10.71 -4.00
CA GLY A 160 -42.59 10.96 -2.78
C GLY A 160 -41.77 10.64 -1.52
N GLU A 161 -41.60 11.49 -0.53
CA GLU A 161 -42.04 12.88 -0.22
C GLU A 161 -40.98 13.51 0.70
#